data_AF-A0A4R3U1I0-F1
#
_entry.id   AF-A0A4R3U1I0-F1
#
_cell.length_a   1.000
_cell.length_b   1.000
_cell.length_c   1.000
_cell.angle_alpha   90.00
_cell.angle_beta   90.00
_cell.angle_gamma   90.00
#
_symmetry.space_group_name_H-M   'P 1'
#
loop_
_entity.id
_entity.type
_entity.pdbx_description
1 polymer ?
#
loop_
_entity_poly.entity_id
_entity_poly.type
_entity_poly.pdbx_seq_one_letter_code
_entity_poly.pdbx_strand_id
1 'polypeptide(L)'
;MTSSVVRALSQEAQHRLIAVRYNSDARAKRQGKRPPAANLRVWELERVFRHRFGKFIPEGVEGRQALQVIAEAHHLSKGGDPVTKLTGYIRARAPWAYNDIDAIVVASAEAQWQSADELAWRIGLTFVERESLKVRTIGAVGLNKRQRSAIQKARHKQRESQRRKARGAKSHTESLNRTRPWEAQGISRRTWFRRKAAEDGTNSCGVFSSYSNAHESVPSSVCSLRDALRAGPKRPRPDGLRHPEQAEGTVDYFGKVGLAMAEART
;
A
#
# COMPACT_ATOMS: atom_id res chain seq x y z
N MET A 1 -17.73 5.88 30.38
CA MET A 1 -17.76 5.81 31.86
C MET A 1 -17.27 7.13 32.40
N THR A 2 -18.07 7.80 33.22
CA THR A 2 -17.77 9.13 33.75
C THR A 2 -16.61 9.05 34.75
N SER A 3 -15.75 10.08 34.75
CA SER A 3 -14.55 10.19 35.61
C SER A 3 -14.83 10.03 37.11
N SER A 4 -16.08 10.18 37.55
CA SER A 4 -16.48 10.09 38.95
C SER A 4 -16.48 8.65 39.48
N VAL A 5 -17.01 7.70 38.70
CA VAL A 5 -17.16 6.29 39.11
C VAL A 5 -15.80 5.59 39.27
N VAL A 6 -14.83 5.92 38.42
CA VAL A 6 -13.48 5.32 38.46
C VAL A 6 -12.69 5.79 39.69
N ARG A 7 -12.94 7.02 40.17
CA ARG A 7 -12.25 7.58 41.36
C ARG A 7 -12.77 7.01 42.69
N ALA A 8 -13.98 6.45 42.70
CA ALA A 8 -14.58 5.83 43.89
C ALA A 8 -14.08 4.38 44.14
N LEU A 9 -13.29 3.81 43.23
CA LEU A 9 -12.73 2.46 43.37
C LEU A 9 -11.46 2.44 44.22
N SER A 10 -11.16 1.30 44.85
CA SER A 10 -9.89 1.10 45.54
C SER A 10 -8.71 1.25 44.59
N GLN A 11 -7.55 1.69 45.10
CA GLN A 11 -6.36 1.93 44.30
C GLN A 11 -5.93 0.69 43.49
N GLU A 12 -6.08 -0.51 44.06
CA GLU A 12 -5.78 -1.77 43.37
C GLU A 12 -6.77 -2.05 42.23
N ALA A 13 -8.06 -1.77 42.42
CA ALA A 13 -9.07 -1.90 41.36
C ALA A 13 -8.85 -0.87 40.23
N GLN A 14 -8.42 0.35 40.56
CA GLN A 14 -8.01 1.35 39.58
C GLN A 14 -6.80 0.87 38.78
N HIS A 15 -5.75 0.36 39.43
CA HIS A 15 -4.57 -0.20 38.78
C HIS A 15 -4.91 -1.38 37.86
N ARG A 16 -5.80 -2.30 38.28
CA ARG A 16 -6.26 -3.41 37.45
C ARG A 16 -7.05 -2.93 36.22
N LEU A 17 -7.95 -1.95 36.37
CA LEU A 17 -8.69 -1.38 35.24
C LEU A 17 -7.76 -0.67 34.24
N ILE A 18 -6.78 0.08 34.75
CA ILE A 18 -5.74 0.71 33.95
C ILE A 18 -4.94 -0.36 33.18
N ALA A 19 -4.50 -1.44 33.85
CA ALA A 19 -3.79 -2.54 33.22
C ALA A 19 -4.60 -3.24 32.13
N VAL A 20 -5.90 -3.51 32.37
CA VAL A 20 -6.81 -4.09 31.37
C VAL A 20 -6.94 -3.19 30.15
N ARG A 21 -7.07 -1.88 30.34
CA ARG A 21 -7.16 -0.90 29.24
C ARG A 21 -5.86 -0.81 28.45
N TYR A 22 -4.71 -0.75 29.12
CA TYR A 22 -3.42 -0.76 28.42
C TYR A 22 -3.20 -2.06 27.66
N ASN A 23 -3.66 -3.20 28.20
CA ASN A 23 -3.59 -4.49 27.51
C ASN A 23 -4.54 -4.58 26.31
N SER A 24 -5.77 -4.05 26.41
CA SER A 24 -6.70 -4.00 25.27
C SER A 24 -6.20 -3.07 24.18
N ASP A 25 -5.68 -1.89 24.53
CA ASP A 25 -5.07 -0.94 23.59
C ASP A 25 -3.80 -1.53 22.96
N ALA A 26 -2.97 -2.23 23.73
CA ALA A 26 -1.79 -2.95 23.22
C ALA A 26 -2.19 -4.08 22.27
N ARG A 27 -3.26 -4.83 22.57
CA ARG A 27 -3.81 -5.88 21.71
C ARG A 27 -4.39 -5.31 20.42
N ALA A 28 -5.16 -4.22 20.48
CA ALA A 28 -5.68 -3.51 19.31
C ALA A 28 -4.54 -2.96 18.44
N LYS A 29 -3.51 -2.37 19.05
CA LYS A 29 -2.28 -1.94 18.35
C LYS A 29 -1.53 -3.10 17.71
N ARG A 30 -1.48 -4.29 18.35
CA ARG A 30 -0.89 -5.51 17.78
C ARG A 30 -1.73 -6.05 16.63
N GLN A 31 -3.06 -6.05 16.74
CA GLN A 31 -3.99 -6.46 15.69
C GLN A 31 -3.91 -5.53 14.46
N GLY A 32 -3.58 -4.25 14.65
CA GLY A 32 -3.31 -3.31 13.56
C GLY A 32 -1.94 -3.47 12.89
N LYS A 33 -1.02 -4.27 13.44
CA LYS A 33 0.29 -4.51 12.80
C LYS A 33 0.11 -5.51 11.66
N ARG A 34 0.49 -5.09 10.45
CA ARG A 34 0.55 -5.97 9.28
C ARG A 34 1.43 -7.20 9.62
N PRO A 35 1.06 -8.41 9.17
CA PRO A 35 1.91 -9.57 9.36
C PRO A 35 3.30 -9.30 8.76
N PRO A 36 4.37 -9.89 9.32
CA PRO A 36 5.71 -9.77 8.77
C PRO A 36 5.71 -10.13 7.28
N ALA A 37 6.52 -9.43 6.48
CA ALA A 37 6.59 -9.65 5.04
C ALA A 37 6.87 -11.11 4.68
N ALA A 38 7.63 -11.86 5.49
CA ALA A 38 7.87 -13.29 5.30
C ALA A 38 6.58 -14.11 5.36
N ASN A 39 5.70 -13.84 6.33
CA ASN A 39 4.45 -14.58 6.46
C ASN A 39 3.56 -14.35 5.23
N LEU A 40 3.52 -13.11 4.71
CA LEU A 40 2.82 -12.82 3.46
C LEU A 40 3.48 -13.49 2.25
N ARG A 41 4.81 -13.56 2.20
CA ARG A 41 5.56 -14.23 1.12
C ARG A 41 5.26 -15.73 1.06
N VAL A 42 5.20 -16.43 2.20
CA VAL A 42 4.81 -17.85 2.22
C VAL A 42 3.45 -18.05 1.55
N TRP A 43 2.47 -17.22 1.90
CA TRP A 43 1.11 -17.33 1.35
C TRP A 43 1.06 -16.98 -0.15
N GLU A 44 1.87 -16.03 -0.58
CA GLU A 44 2.00 -15.67 -2.00
C GLU A 44 2.73 -16.76 -2.80
N LEU A 45 3.79 -17.36 -2.26
CA LEU A 45 4.47 -18.50 -2.86
C LEU A 45 3.53 -19.69 -3.01
N GLU A 46 2.77 -20.02 -1.97
CA GLU A 46 1.74 -21.06 -2.07
C GLU A 46 0.73 -20.78 -3.18
N ARG A 47 0.29 -19.52 -3.33
CA ARG A 47 -0.64 -19.13 -4.39
C ARG A 47 -0.03 -19.34 -5.77
N VAL A 48 1.22 -18.95 -5.95
CA VAL A 48 1.97 -19.15 -7.22
C VAL A 48 2.12 -20.63 -7.51
N PHE A 49 2.59 -21.43 -6.55
CA PHE A 49 2.80 -22.87 -6.74
C PHE A 49 1.50 -23.65 -6.94
N ARG A 50 0.38 -23.22 -6.32
CA ARG A 50 -0.95 -23.76 -6.62
C ARG A 50 -1.40 -23.43 -8.04
N HIS A 51 -1.14 -22.21 -8.51
CA HIS A 51 -1.48 -21.81 -9.87
C HIS A 51 -0.70 -22.62 -10.92
N ARG A 52 0.60 -22.84 -10.69
CA ARG A 52 1.49 -23.52 -11.64
C ARG A 52 1.36 -25.04 -11.63
N PHE A 53 1.40 -25.64 -10.45
CA PHE A 53 1.48 -27.10 -10.30
C PHE A 53 0.12 -27.74 -9.96
N GLY A 54 -0.92 -26.93 -9.71
CA GLY A 54 -2.23 -27.45 -9.32
C GLY A 54 -2.21 -27.99 -7.88
N LYS A 55 -2.70 -29.22 -7.67
CA LYS A 55 -2.88 -29.82 -6.34
C LYS A 55 -1.57 -30.33 -5.72
N PHE A 56 -0.65 -30.83 -6.52
CA PHE A 56 0.59 -31.43 -6.05
C PHE A 56 1.79 -30.79 -6.74
N ILE A 57 2.92 -30.72 -6.05
CA ILE A 57 4.20 -30.30 -6.61
C ILE A 57 4.84 -31.53 -7.27
N PRO A 58 5.28 -31.44 -8.54
CA PRO A 58 5.92 -32.55 -9.23
C PRO A 58 7.30 -32.89 -8.63
N GLU A 59 7.78 -34.11 -8.83
CA GLU A 59 9.08 -34.59 -8.31
C GLU A 59 10.31 -34.07 -9.11
N GLY A 60 10.10 -33.28 -10.16
CA GLY A 60 11.15 -32.74 -11.00
C GLY A 60 11.96 -31.59 -10.39
N VAL A 61 12.91 -31.08 -11.18
CA VAL A 61 13.81 -29.98 -10.79
C VAL A 61 13.03 -28.74 -10.32
N GLU A 62 11.99 -28.35 -11.06
CA GLU A 62 11.15 -27.20 -10.72
C GLU A 62 10.41 -27.40 -9.38
N GLY A 63 9.95 -28.62 -9.11
CA GLY A 63 9.24 -28.92 -7.88
C GLY A 63 10.16 -28.96 -6.66
N ARG A 64 11.36 -29.52 -6.81
CA ARG A 64 12.42 -29.48 -5.79
C ARG A 64 12.85 -28.04 -5.50
N GLN A 65 13.02 -27.21 -6.52
CA GLN A 65 13.31 -25.79 -6.35
C GLN A 65 12.19 -25.05 -5.63
N ALA A 66 10.92 -25.34 -5.96
CA ALA A 66 9.76 -24.74 -5.28
C ALA A 66 9.71 -25.15 -3.80
N LEU A 67 10.00 -26.41 -3.48
CA LEU A 67 10.09 -26.90 -2.09
C LEU A 67 11.20 -26.21 -1.31
N GLN A 68 12.38 -26.04 -1.91
CA GLN A 68 13.48 -25.33 -1.28
C GLN A 68 13.09 -23.88 -0.96
N VAL A 69 12.53 -23.17 -1.93
CA VAL A 69 12.11 -21.76 -1.76
C VAL A 69 11.07 -21.61 -0.65
N ILE A 70 10.09 -22.52 -0.56
CA ILE A 70 9.07 -22.42 0.49
C ILE A 70 9.60 -22.84 1.87
N ALA A 71 10.53 -23.79 1.95
CA ALA A 71 11.20 -24.16 3.19
C ALA A 71 11.98 -22.99 3.78
N GLU A 72 12.78 -22.30 2.97
CA GLU A 72 13.49 -21.08 3.37
C GLU A 72 12.51 -19.98 3.83
N ALA A 73 11.41 -19.80 3.11
CA ALA A 73 10.39 -18.83 3.50
C ALA A 73 9.71 -19.21 4.83
N HIS A 74 9.47 -20.50 5.10
CA HIS A 74 8.95 -20.98 6.37
C HIS A 74 9.93 -20.75 7.52
N HIS A 75 11.23 -21.00 7.30
CA HIS A 75 12.28 -20.74 8.28
C HIS A 75 12.32 -19.27 8.70
N LEU A 76 12.22 -18.35 7.72
CA LEU A 76 12.22 -16.91 7.96
C LEU A 76 10.87 -16.35 8.45
N SER A 77 9.79 -17.15 8.41
CA SER A 77 8.45 -16.74 8.84
C SER A 77 8.29 -16.78 10.35
N LYS A 78 7.59 -15.79 10.93
CA LYS A 78 7.35 -15.75 12.37
C LYS A 78 6.26 -16.73 12.80
N GLY A 79 6.50 -17.39 13.93
CA GLY A 79 5.53 -18.13 14.74
C GLY A 79 5.39 -19.59 14.35
N GLY A 80 5.59 -20.52 15.28
CA GLY A 80 5.59 -21.97 15.03
C GLY A 80 6.93 -22.48 14.52
N ASP A 81 7.21 -23.75 14.80
CA ASP A 81 8.42 -24.44 14.39
C ASP A 81 8.46 -24.67 12.85
N PRO A 82 9.56 -24.31 12.15
CA PRO A 82 9.72 -24.52 10.72
C PRO A 82 9.52 -25.98 10.29
N VAL A 83 10.01 -26.95 11.08
CA VAL A 83 9.87 -28.39 10.75
C VAL A 83 8.39 -28.77 10.71
N THR A 84 7.64 -28.41 11.74
CA THR A 84 6.20 -28.70 11.82
C THR A 84 5.42 -28.12 10.63
N LYS A 85 5.72 -26.87 10.24
CA LYS A 85 5.07 -26.23 9.09
C LYS A 85 5.42 -26.93 7.78
N LEU A 86 6.71 -27.20 7.56
CA LEU A 86 7.18 -27.80 6.33
C LEU A 86 6.69 -29.24 6.20
N THR A 87 6.67 -30.02 7.28
CA THR A 87 6.10 -31.37 7.32
C THR A 87 4.63 -31.36 6.91
N GLY A 88 3.82 -30.45 7.47
CA GLY A 88 2.41 -30.29 7.08
C GLY A 88 2.26 -29.93 5.61
N TYR A 89 3.11 -29.03 5.12
CA TYR A 89 3.11 -28.61 3.71
C TYR A 89 3.48 -29.76 2.77
N ILE A 90 4.58 -30.46 3.03
CA ILE A 90 5.09 -31.58 2.22
C ILE A 90 4.08 -32.72 2.19
N ARG A 91 3.51 -33.11 3.33
CA ARG A 91 2.43 -34.12 3.37
C ARG A 91 1.24 -33.77 2.48
N ALA A 92 0.87 -32.49 2.44
CA ALA A 92 -0.29 -32.05 1.65
C ALA A 92 0.02 -31.83 0.16
N ARG A 93 1.25 -31.43 -0.17
CA ARG A 93 1.61 -30.88 -1.49
C ARG A 93 2.66 -31.65 -2.24
N ALA A 94 3.60 -32.30 -1.56
CA ALA A 94 4.70 -33.04 -2.17
C ALA A 94 4.99 -34.34 -1.41
N PRO A 95 4.05 -35.31 -1.37
CA PRO A 95 4.21 -36.51 -0.55
C PRO A 95 5.47 -37.33 -0.86
N TRP A 96 5.98 -37.23 -2.09
CA TRP A 96 7.24 -37.86 -2.52
C TRP A 96 8.47 -37.35 -1.75
N ALA A 97 8.45 -36.11 -1.24
CA ALA A 97 9.56 -35.50 -0.52
C ALA A 97 9.51 -35.78 1.00
N TYR A 98 8.64 -36.70 1.45
CA TYR A 98 8.38 -36.90 2.88
C TYR A 98 9.63 -37.37 3.65
N ASN A 99 10.47 -38.21 3.03
CA ASN A 99 11.69 -38.70 3.67
C ASN A 99 12.82 -37.66 3.66
N ASP A 100 12.71 -36.62 2.84
CA ASP A 100 13.73 -35.58 2.66
C ASP A 100 13.48 -34.36 3.57
N ILE A 101 12.45 -34.39 4.43
CA ILE A 101 12.04 -33.22 5.25
C ILE A 101 13.21 -32.68 6.06
N ASP A 102 13.91 -33.52 6.82
CA ASP A 102 14.99 -33.08 7.69
C ASP A 102 16.15 -32.47 6.90
N ALA A 103 16.51 -33.09 5.76
CA ALA A 103 17.54 -32.57 4.87
C ALA A 103 17.16 -31.19 4.31
N ILE A 104 15.90 -31.01 3.90
CA ILE A 104 15.40 -29.73 3.39
C ILE A 104 15.39 -28.67 4.51
N VAL A 105 15.00 -29.02 5.73
CA VAL A 105 15.01 -28.09 6.87
C VAL A 105 16.43 -27.65 7.17
N VAL A 106 17.37 -28.58 7.28
CA VAL A 106 18.79 -28.28 7.55
C VAL A 106 19.36 -27.36 6.47
N ALA A 107 19.12 -27.67 5.19
CA ALA A 107 19.55 -26.81 4.09
C ALA A 107 18.91 -25.41 4.14
N SER A 108 17.69 -25.29 4.66
CA SER A 108 16.98 -24.01 4.79
C SER A 108 17.41 -23.18 6.02
N ALA A 109 18.15 -23.75 6.96
CA ALA A 109 18.53 -23.07 8.21
C ALA A 109 19.56 -21.94 7.96
N GLU A 110 20.37 -22.06 6.92
CA GLU A 110 21.34 -21.04 6.52
C GLU A 110 20.72 -19.96 5.62
N ALA A 111 19.42 -20.05 5.35
CA ALA A 111 18.75 -19.17 4.42
C ALA A 111 18.76 -17.72 4.90
N GLN A 112 19.25 -16.83 4.04
CA GLN A 112 19.22 -15.40 4.27
C GLN A 112 17.97 -14.76 3.67
N TRP A 113 17.64 -13.58 4.19
CA TRP A 113 16.49 -12.83 3.73
C TRP A 113 16.68 -12.34 2.29
N GLN A 114 15.96 -12.96 1.35
CA GLN A 114 16.00 -12.54 -0.06
C GLN A 114 15.26 -11.23 -0.29
N SER A 115 15.80 -10.42 -1.20
CA SER A 115 15.08 -9.26 -1.72
C SER A 115 13.83 -9.73 -2.49
N ALA A 116 12.87 -8.81 -2.69
CA ALA A 116 11.65 -9.18 -3.42
C ALA A 116 11.96 -9.63 -4.85
N ASP A 117 12.99 -9.04 -5.46
CA ASP A 117 13.33 -9.25 -6.86
C ASP A 117 14.17 -10.52 -7.04
N GLU A 118 15.11 -10.82 -6.13
CA GLU A 118 15.81 -12.12 -6.09
C GLU A 118 14.81 -13.28 -6.01
N LEU A 119 13.84 -13.20 -5.11
CA LEU A 119 12.83 -14.24 -4.95
C LEU A 119 12.00 -14.41 -6.22
N ALA A 120 11.68 -13.31 -6.92
CA ALA A 120 10.95 -13.35 -8.17
C ALA A 120 11.76 -13.96 -9.32
N TRP A 121 13.06 -13.67 -9.40
CA TRP A 121 13.97 -14.30 -10.35
C TRP A 121 14.08 -15.80 -10.10
N ARG A 122 14.26 -16.19 -8.84
CA ARG A 122 14.42 -17.60 -8.46
C ARG A 122 13.21 -18.45 -8.82
N ILE A 123 11.99 -17.92 -8.66
CA ILE A 123 10.76 -18.62 -9.06
C ILE A 123 10.31 -18.25 -10.48
N GLY A 124 11.00 -17.38 -11.22
CA GLY A 124 10.56 -16.92 -12.53
C GLY A 124 9.16 -16.26 -12.54
N LEU A 125 8.81 -15.45 -11.53
CA LEU A 125 7.48 -14.83 -11.44
C LEU A 125 7.38 -13.63 -12.40
N THR A 126 6.59 -13.74 -13.47
CA THR A 126 6.40 -12.64 -14.43
C THR A 126 5.48 -11.54 -13.90
N PHE A 127 5.54 -10.34 -14.49
CA PHE A 127 4.64 -9.25 -14.08
C PHE A 127 3.17 -9.56 -14.34
N VAL A 128 2.87 -10.23 -15.45
CA VAL A 128 1.50 -10.62 -15.83
C VAL A 128 0.94 -11.61 -14.81
N GLU A 129 1.71 -12.64 -14.46
CA GLU A 129 1.32 -13.63 -13.46
C GLU A 129 1.19 -13.01 -12.07
N ARG A 130 2.12 -12.12 -11.69
CA ARG A 130 2.05 -11.37 -10.43
C ARG A 130 0.75 -10.59 -10.31
N GLU A 131 0.33 -9.94 -11.39
CA GLU A 131 -0.90 -9.14 -11.46
C GLU A 131 -2.16 -10.01 -11.42
N SER A 132 -2.21 -11.11 -12.19
CA SER A 132 -3.34 -12.03 -12.20
C SER A 132 -3.57 -12.68 -10.83
N LEU A 133 -2.48 -13.09 -10.16
CA LEU A 133 -2.51 -13.72 -8.84
C LEU A 133 -2.58 -12.71 -7.68
N LYS A 134 -2.58 -11.40 -7.96
CA LYS A 134 -2.61 -10.33 -6.94
C LYS A 134 -1.49 -10.47 -5.90
N VAL A 135 -0.30 -10.86 -6.34
CA VAL A 135 0.92 -10.97 -5.51
C VAL A 135 1.50 -9.58 -5.27
N ARG A 136 1.80 -9.25 -4.02
CA ARG A 136 2.17 -7.89 -3.59
C ARG A 136 3.58 -7.80 -3.03
N THR A 137 4.05 -8.82 -2.30
CA THR A 137 5.32 -8.78 -1.57
C THR A 137 6.51 -9.33 -2.34
N ILE A 138 6.26 -10.17 -3.36
CA ILE A 138 7.28 -10.70 -4.26
C ILE A 138 7.44 -9.77 -5.48
N GLY A 139 8.67 -9.76 -6.01
CA GLY A 139 9.10 -9.05 -7.21
C GLY A 139 8.39 -9.48 -8.49
N ALA A 140 8.85 -9.01 -9.64
CA ALA A 140 8.52 -9.60 -10.93
C ALA A 140 9.75 -9.60 -11.83
N VAL A 141 9.94 -10.67 -12.60
CA VAL A 141 10.98 -10.72 -13.63
C VAL A 141 10.62 -9.81 -14.80
N GLY A 142 11.64 -9.27 -15.46
CA GLY A 142 11.50 -8.38 -16.63
C GLY A 142 11.10 -6.93 -16.31
N LEU A 143 10.79 -6.58 -15.07
CA LEU A 143 10.52 -5.19 -14.66
C LEU A 143 11.25 -4.81 -13.38
N ASN A 144 12.00 -3.72 -13.46
CA ASN A 144 12.65 -3.16 -12.29
C ASN A 144 11.63 -2.52 -11.33
N LYS A 145 12.07 -2.24 -10.10
CA LYS A 145 11.23 -1.61 -9.07
C LYS A 145 10.67 -0.24 -9.49
N ARG A 146 11.43 0.55 -10.26
CA ARG A 146 11.00 1.89 -10.71
C ARG A 146 9.86 1.79 -11.71
N GLN A 147 9.97 0.90 -12.69
CA GLN A 147 8.93 0.62 -13.69
C GLN A 147 7.64 0.14 -13.03
N ARG A 148 7.72 -0.82 -12.09
CA ARG A 148 6.54 -1.29 -11.34
C ARG A 148 5.87 -0.17 -10.54
N SER A 149 6.66 0.71 -9.92
CA SER A 149 6.12 1.89 -9.21
C SER A 149 5.46 2.88 -10.17
N ALA A 150 6.02 3.12 -11.34
CA ALA A 150 5.42 3.98 -12.37
C ALA A 150 4.06 3.44 -12.83
N ILE A 151 3.98 2.13 -13.12
CA ILE A 151 2.71 1.46 -13.48
C ILE A 151 1.68 1.61 -12.35
N GLN A 152 2.08 1.37 -11.10
CA GLN A 152 1.18 1.51 -9.95
C GLN A 152 0.68 2.96 -9.78
N LYS A 153 1.56 3.95 -9.96
CA LYS A 153 1.20 5.38 -9.92
C LYS A 153 0.23 5.75 -11.03
N ALA A 154 0.47 5.27 -12.26
CA ALA A 154 -0.43 5.50 -13.39
C ALA A 154 -1.83 4.93 -13.12
N ARG A 155 -1.91 3.68 -12.65
CA ARG A 155 -3.19 3.05 -12.27
C ARG A 155 -3.88 3.76 -11.11
N HIS A 156 -3.12 4.24 -10.12
CA HIS A 156 -3.68 5.05 -9.05
C HIS A 156 -4.26 6.36 -9.58
N LYS A 157 -3.52 7.08 -10.44
CA LYS A 157 -3.98 8.30 -11.10
C LYS A 157 -5.27 8.07 -11.90
N GLN A 158 -5.35 6.96 -12.64
CA GLN A 158 -6.55 6.58 -13.39
C GLN A 158 -7.74 6.31 -12.46
N ARG A 159 -7.57 5.50 -11.42
CA ARG A 159 -8.63 5.23 -10.42
C ARG A 159 -9.11 6.50 -9.73
N GLU A 160 -8.19 7.38 -9.34
CA GLU A 160 -8.50 8.67 -8.74
C GLU A 160 -9.27 9.58 -9.71
N SER A 161 -8.87 9.62 -10.98
CA SER A 161 -9.58 10.37 -12.03
C SER A 161 -11.00 9.85 -12.21
N GLN A 162 -11.18 8.52 -12.31
CA GLN A 162 -12.49 7.89 -12.41
C GLN A 162 -13.35 8.16 -11.19
N ARG A 163 -12.79 8.04 -9.97
CA ARG A 163 -13.49 8.35 -8.72
C ARG A 163 -13.95 9.81 -8.66
N ARG A 164 -13.12 10.76 -9.13
CA ARG A 164 -13.48 12.18 -9.20
C ARG A 164 -14.62 12.41 -10.19
N LYS A 165 -14.54 11.82 -11.39
CA LYS A 165 -15.61 11.88 -12.40
C LYS A 165 -16.92 11.32 -11.87
N ALA A 166 -16.89 10.16 -11.22
CA ALA A 166 -18.06 9.53 -10.60
C ALA A 166 -18.71 10.39 -9.50
N ARG A 167 -17.92 11.27 -8.84
CA ARG A 167 -18.41 12.24 -7.87
C ARG A 167 -18.89 13.57 -8.50
N GLY A 168 -18.98 13.64 -9.83
CA GLY A 168 -19.42 14.84 -10.55
C GLY A 168 -18.35 15.91 -10.75
N ALA A 169 -17.06 15.58 -10.55
CA ALA A 169 -15.99 16.52 -10.88
C ALA A 169 -15.97 16.77 -12.39
N LYS A 170 -16.29 18.00 -12.79
CA LYS A 170 -16.25 18.45 -14.19
C LYS A 170 -14.82 18.43 -14.70
N SER A 171 -14.66 18.06 -15.97
CA SER A 171 -13.36 18.10 -16.62
C SER A 171 -12.87 19.55 -16.74
N HIS A 172 -11.55 19.78 -16.78
CA HIS A 172 -11.01 21.14 -16.94
C HIS A 172 -11.45 21.80 -18.26
N THR A 173 -11.75 20.99 -19.29
CA THR A 173 -12.33 21.42 -20.56
C THR A 173 -13.72 22.03 -20.39
N GLU A 174 -14.52 21.54 -19.45
CA GLU A 174 -15.86 22.07 -19.13
C GLU A 174 -15.81 23.19 -18.07
N SER A 175 -14.62 23.67 -17.71
CA SER A 175 -14.51 24.79 -16.77
C SER A 175 -15.11 26.06 -17.37
N LEU A 176 -15.80 26.85 -16.53
CA LEU A 176 -16.43 28.12 -16.93
C LEU A 176 -15.46 29.10 -17.60
N ASN A 177 -14.16 29.03 -17.26
CA ASN A 177 -13.14 29.84 -17.90
C ASN A 177 -12.79 29.40 -19.33
N ARG A 178 -13.01 28.14 -19.69
CA ARG A 178 -12.81 27.63 -21.05
C ARG A 178 -14.05 27.73 -21.91
N THR A 179 -15.22 27.43 -21.36
CA THR A 179 -16.48 27.54 -22.09
C THR A 179 -16.91 29.00 -22.31
N ARG A 180 -16.33 29.94 -21.55
CA ARG A 180 -16.52 31.40 -21.66
C ARG A 180 -17.96 31.81 -21.98
N PRO A 181 -18.95 31.36 -21.20
CA PRO A 181 -20.37 31.59 -21.50
C PRO A 181 -20.75 33.07 -21.57
N TRP A 182 -19.96 33.96 -20.98
CA TRP A 182 -20.14 35.41 -21.04
C TRP A 182 -19.91 36.01 -22.43
N GLU A 183 -19.07 35.39 -23.26
CA GLU A 183 -18.87 35.84 -24.65
C GLU A 183 -20.15 35.66 -25.46
N ALA A 184 -20.84 34.52 -25.30
CA ALA A 184 -22.12 34.26 -25.94
C ALA A 184 -23.24 35.19 -25.48
N GLN A 185 -23.17 35.69 -24.24
CA GLN A 185 -24.13 36.66 -23.70
C GLN A 185 -23.77 38.11 -24.04
N GLY A 186 -22.60 38.37 -24.64
CA GLY A 186 -22.12 39.72 -24.95
C GLY A 186 -21.77 40.54 -23.70
N ILE A 187 -21.37 39.91 -22.60
CA ILE A 187 -21.10 40.59 -21.32
C ILE A 187 -19.65 40.33 -20.88
N SER A 188 -19.07 41.27 -20.14
CA SER A 188 -17.77 41.06 -19.52
C SER A 188 -17.78 39.86 -18.55
N ARG A 189 -16.66 39.13 -18.50
CA ARG A 189 -16.41 38.03 -17.55
C ARG A 189 -16.76 38.40 -16.11
N ARG A 190 -16.34 39.60 -15.67
CA ARG A 190 -16.56 40.09 -14.30
C ARG A 190 -18.05 40.22 -13.98
N THR A 191 -18.81 40.78 -14.92
CA THR A 191 -20.25 40.96 -14.77
C THR A 191 -20.97 39.62 -14.71
N TRP A 192 -20.57 38.65 -15.53
CA TRP A 192 -21.17 37.31 -15.53
C TRP A 192 -21.01 36.60 -14.19
N PHE A 193 -19.79 36.58 -13.63
CA PHE A 193 -19.55 35.99 -12.31
C PHE A 193 -20.27 36.74 -11.18
N ARG A 194 -20.41 38.07 -11.27
CA ARG A 194 -21.18 38.86 -10.30
C ARG A 194 -22.66 38.50 -10.32
N ARG A 195 -23.25 38.30 -11.52
CA ARG A 195 -24.64 37.86 -11.67
C ARG A 195 -24.85 36.46 -11.11
N LYS A 196 -23.95 35.52 -11.44
CA LYS A 196 -24.00 34.16 -10.88
C LYS A 196 -23.87 34.12 -9.35
N ALA A 197 -22.98 34.91 -8.77
CA ALA A 197 -22.84 34.98 -7.31
C ALA A 197 -24.09 35.55 -6.60
N ALA A 198 -24.86 36.41 -7.28
CA ALA A 198 -26.15 36.90 -6.79
C ALA A 198 -27.26 35.86 -6.94
N GLU A 199 -27.28 35.09 -8.03
CA GLU A 199 -28.23 33.97 -8.26
C GLU A 199 -27.99 32.79 -7.31
N ASP A 200 -26.74 32.39 -7.12
CA ASP A 200 -26.35 31.24 -6.28
C ASP A 200 -26.50 31.53 -4.78
N GLY A 201 -26.93 32.75 -4.40
CA GLY A 201 -27.24 33.12 -3.04
C GLY A 201 -26.07 32.87 -2.10
N THR A 202 -25.06 33.75 -2.11
CA THR A 202 -23.98 33.70 -1.12
C THR A 202 -24.55 34.09 0.26
N ASN A 203 -25.23 33.17 0.93
CA ASN A 203 -25.65 33.27 2.33
C ASN A 203 -24.45 33.04 3.27
N SER A 204 -23.36 33.79 3.06
CA SER A 204 -22.17 33.73 3.94
C SER A 204 -22.38 34.43 5.28
N CYS A 205 -23.59 34.90 5.59
CA CYS A 205 -23.95 35.58 6.84
C CYS A 205 -24.81 34.74 7.82
N GLY A 206 -25.10 33.47 7.52
CA GLY A 206 -26.02 32.65 8.34
C GLY A 206 -25.42 31.87 9.53
N VAL A 207 -24.10 31.83 9.71
CA VAL A 207 -23.45 30.91 10.69
C VAL A 207 -22.68 31.63 11.81
N PHE A 208 -22.60 32.96 11.81
CA PHE A 208 -21.91 33.73 12.85
C PHE A 208 -22.81 34.83 13.44
N SER A 209 -23.96 34.46 14.00
CA SER A 209 -24.77 35.43 14.76
C SER A 209 -25.59 34.78 15.88
N SER A 210 -24.93 34.00 16.74
CA SER A 210 -25.51 33.63 18.03
C SER A 210 -24.42 33.18 19.01
N TYR A 211 -23.52 34.06 19.41
CA TYR A 211 -22.80 34.01 20.70
C TYR A 211 -22.20 35.39 20.99
N SER A 212 -23.05 36.37 21.23
CA SER A 212 -22.69 37.56 21.98
C SER A 212 -22.77 37.21 23.47
N ASN A 213 -21.64 36.82 24.07
CA ASN A 213 -21.34 37.09 25.48
C ASN A 213 -19.83 36.90 25.74
N ALA A 214 -19.28 37.88 26.46
CA ALA A 214 -17.93 37.99 27.00
C ALA A 214 -16.81 38.45 26.04
N HIS A 215 -16.58 39.75 26.09
CA HIS A 215 -15.27 40.38 25.89
C HIS A 215 -14.32 39.85 26.99
N GLU A 216 -13.54 38.82 26.70
CA GLU A 216 -12.27 38.57 27.39
C GLU A 216 -11.16 38.71 26.36
N SER A 217 -10.42 39.80 26.49
CA SER A 217 -9.22 40.11 25.72
C SER A 217 -8.16 39.02 25.95
N VAL A 218 -8.04 38.10 24.99
CA VAL A 218 -6.94 37.14 24.93
C VAL A 218 -5.66 37.90 24.62
N PRO A 219 -4.60 37.81 25.44
CA PRO A 219 -3.34 38.46 25.17
C PRO A 219 -2.69 37.88 23.90
N SER A 220 -2.24 38.79 23.03
CA SER A 220 -1.41 38.51 21.86
C SER A 220 0.00 38.10 22.29
N SER A 221 0.19 36.83 22.64
CA SER A 221 1.49 36.14 22.76
C SER A 221 1.15 34.68 23.10
N VAL A 222 1.55 33.65 22.37
CA VAL A 222 2.92 33.28 22.03
C VAL A 222 2.86 32.37 20.79
N CYS A 223 3.79 32.54 19.85
CA CYS A 223 4.14 31.51 18.87
C CYS A 223 4.15 30.14 19.54
N SER A 224 3.40 29.19 18.99
CA SER A 224 3.17 27.92 19.66
C SER A 224 4.50 27.18 19.85
N LEU A 225 4.79 26.80 21.11
CA LEU A 225 5.88 25.88 21.46
C LEU A 225 5.79 24.55 20.67
N ARG A 226 4.59 24.24 20.14
CA ARG A 226 4.31 23.09 19.26
C ARG A 226 4.90 23.24 17.85
N ASP A 227 4.99 24.45 17.31
CA ASP A 227 5.59 24.68 16.00
C ASP A 227 7.12 24.68 16.05
N ALA A 228 7.69 25.17 17.17
CA ALA A 228 9.14 25.14 17.40
C ALA A 228 9.69 23.72 17.53
N LEU A 229 8.95 22.79 18.15
CA LEU A 229 9.38 21.39 18.31
C LEU A 229 9.21 20.54 17.05
N ARG A 230 8.43 21.00 16.05
CA ARG A 230 8.27 20.30 14.76
C ARG A 230 9.36 20.67 13.75
N ALA A 231 10.01 21.81 13.95
CA ALA A 231 11.18 22.24 13.17
C ALA A 231 12.47 21.61 13.72
N GLY A 232 12.63 20.29 13.53
CA GLY A 232 13.93 19.65 13.76
C GLY A 232 15.03 20.31 12.89
N PRO A 233 16.31 20.22 13.29
CA PRO A 233 17.41 20.82 12.54
C PRO A 233 17.45 20.23 11.13
N LYS A 234 17.28 21.09 10.11
CA LYS A 234 17.50 20.75 8.71
C LYS A 234 18.98 20.43 8.54
N ARG A 235 19.35 19.15 8.55
CA ARG A 235 20.69 18.74 8.12
C ARG A 235 20.88 19.19 6.67
N PRO A 236 22.01 19.82 6.31
CA PRO A 236 22.35 20.04 4.91
C PRO A 236 22.35 18.68 4.20
N ARG A 237 21.69 18.63 3.04
CA ARG A 237 21.74 17.44 2.18
C ARG A 237 23.21 17.28 1.76
N PRO A 238 23.83 16.11 1.90
CA PRO A 238 25.13 15.88 1.31
C PRO A 238 24.98 16.03 -0.21
N ASP A 239 25.70 17.01 -0.73
CA ASP A 239 25.83 17.28 -2.14
C ASP A 239 26.63 16.12 -2.77
N GLY A 240 26.22 15.65 -3.95
CA GLY A 240 27.16 14.92 -4.83
C GLY A 240 27.21 13.39 -4.83
N LEU A 241 26.10 12.65 -4.71
CA LEU A 241 26.07 11.25 -5.18
C LEU A 241 24.98 11.04 -6.24
N ARG A 242 25.22 11.60 -7.43
CA ARG A 242 24.62 11.08 -8.67
C ARG A 242 25.47 9.87 -9.08
N HIS A 243 24.89 8.68 -8.99
CA HIS A 243 25.49 7.47 -9.58
C HIS A 243 25.44 7.62 -11.11
N PRO A 244 26.59 7.61 -11.82
CA PRO A 244 26.63 7.74 -13.27
C PRO A 244 26.54 6.35 -13.90
N GLU A 245 25.35 5.75 -13.99
CA GLU A 245 25.22 4.48 -14.76
C GLU A 245 23.77 4.11 -15.15
N GLN A 246 22.85 5.07 -15.26
CA GLN A 246 21.47 4.78 -15.67
C GLN A 246 20.93 5.68 -16.80
N ALA A 247 21.82 6.38 -17.50
CA ALA A 247 21.64 6.64 -18.93
C ALA A 247 22.30 5.42 -19.58
N GLU A 248 21.60 4.43 -20.11
CA GLU A 248 20.82 4.48 -21.34
C GLU A 248 19.90 3.25 -21.39
N GLY A 249 18.83 3.31 -22.19
CA GLY A 249 17.98 2.14 -22.48
C GLY A 249 16.49 2.37 -22.28
N THR A 250 15.95 3.43 -22.87
CA THR A 250 14.50 3.62 -23.05
C THR A 250 14.02 2.64 -24.13
N VAL A 251 13.89 1.35 -23.80
CA VAL A 251 13.24 0.39 -24.68
C VAL A 251 11.74 0.59 -24.57
N ASP A 252 11.15 1.11 -25.64
CA ASP A 252 9.75 1.45 -25.77
C ASP A 252 8.90 0.16 -25.87
N TYR A 253 8.59 -0.43 -24.72
CA TYR A 253 7.93 -1.75 -24.61
C TYR A 253 6.44 -1.75 -25.03
N PHE A 254 5.87 -0.58 -25.38
CA PHE A 254 4.43 -0.44 -25.66
C PHE A 254 4.07 -0.35 -27.16
N GLY A 255 5.02 -0.51 -28.08
CA GLY A 255 4.79 -0.30 -29.51
C GLY A 255 4.19 -1.46 -30.35
N LYS A 256 4.09 -2.70 -29.83
CA LYS A 256 3.78 -3.87 -30.70
C LYS A 256 2.62 -4.79 -30.30
N VAL A 257 1.87 -4.50 -29.24
CA VAL A 257 0.74 -5.38 -28.83
C VAL A 257 -0.62 -4.92 -29.41
N GLY A 258 -0.67 -3.82 -30.16
CA GLY A 258 -1.91 -3.26 -30.73
C GLY A 258 -2.31 -3.77 -32.13
N LEU A 259 -1.39 -4.40 -32.87
CA LEU A 259 -1.63 -4.76 -34.29
C LEU A 259 -2.05 -6.23 -34.51
N ALA A 260 -1.84 -7.12 -33.55
CA ALA A 260 -2.13 -8.56 -33.72
C ALA A 260 -3.58 -8.98 -33.37
N MET A 261 -4.47 -8.03 -33.05
CA MET A 261 -5.87 -8.32 -32.67
C MET A 261 -6.89 -7.84 -33.72
N ALA A 262 -6.45 -7.20 -34.81
CA ALA A 262 -7.33 -6.69 -35.87
C ALA A 262 -7.49 -7.64 -37.07
N GLU A 263 -6.61 -8.64 -37.25
CA GLU A 263 -6.62 -9.52 -38.42
C GLU A 263 -7.36 -10.87 -38.22
N ALA A 264 -7.98 -11.10 -37.07
CA ALA A 264 -8.74 -12.33 -36.79
C ALA A 264 -10.27 -12.15 -36.94
N ARG A 265 -10.72 -11.13 -37.68
CA ARG A 265 -12.15 -10.84 -37.93
C ARG A 265 -12.44 -10.42 -39.37
N THR A 266 -12.01 -11.26 -40.30
CA THR A 266 -12.49 -11.34 -41.70
C THR A 266 -12.38 -12.79 -42.11
#